data_AF-A0A6V8L526-F1
#
_entry.id   AF-A0A6V8L526-F1
#
_cell.length_a   1.000
_cell.length_b   1.000
_cell.length_c   1.000
_cell.angle_alpha   90.00
_cell.angle_beta   90.00
_cell.angle_gamma   90.00
#
_symmetry.space_group_name_H-M   'P 1'
#
loop_
_entity.id
_entity.type
_entity.pdbx_description
1 polymer ?
#
loop_
_entity_poly.entity_id
_entity_poly.type
_entity_poly.pdbx_seq_one_letter_code
_entity_poly.pdbx_strand_id
1 'polypeptide(L)'
;MELPPAALDAPTGDLGEMRVDRVAVAPLPAAPAGTVEGGIAVRVTNEAEVWHALVLGLRDYVDKNGFRSVVLGLSGGIDSSVVAAIAVDALGPHRVVGVSMPSQHSSGHSRDDAADLAKRTGLDYRVEAIQPMVDAFLANMSLSGLAVENLQARVRGVILMALSNQEGHLVLTTGNKSELAVGYSTLYGDSVGGFNPLKDVPKTLVWKLATWRNAEAERRGSEPPIPDSSITKPPSAELRPGQLDTDSLPDYAELDAILAGYVDGDKGRDELVAEGHDPAVVDRVLRLVDGAEYKRRQAAPGTKISIKAFGRDRRLPITNRWREPSSS
;
A
#
# COMPACT_ATOMS: atom_id res chain seq x y z
N MET A 1 -34.21 23.33 8.92
CA MET A 1 -34.35 23.53 10.38
C MET A 1 -33.38 24.63 10.74
N GLU A 2 -33.84 25.89 10.77
CA GLU A 2 -33.02 26.98 11.30
C GLU A 2 -32.97 26.84 12.82
N LEU A 3 -31.82 26.44 13.34
CA LEU A 3 -31.57 26.48 14.77
C LEU A 3 -31.18 27.92 15.13
N PRO A 4 -31.71 28.47 16.24
CA PRO A 4 -31.31 29.80 16.69
C PRO A 4 -29.80 29.81 16.98
N PRO A 5 -29.10 30.94 16.69
CA PRO A 5 -27.70 31.09 17.05
C PRO A 5 -27.51 30.88 18.55
N ALA A 6 -26.40 30.25 18.94
CA ALA A 6 -26.08 30.02 20.34
C ALA A 6 -26.03 31.36 21.09
N ALA A 7 -26.67 31.42 22.25
CA ALA A 7 -26.71 32.62 23.08
C ALA A 7 -25.27 33.02 23.48
N LEU A 8 -24.94 34.29 23.25
CA LEU A 8 -23.61 34.87 23.48
C LEU A 8 -23.21 34.91 24.96
N ASP A 9 -24.19 34.81 25.86
CA ASP A 9 -24.10 34.88 27.31
C ASP A 9 -24.13 33.51 28.01
N ALA A 10 -24.18 32.42 27.25
CA ALA A 10 -24.25 31.11 27.87
C ALA A 10 -22.90 30.74 28.56
N PRO A 11 -22.96 30.08 29.73
CA PRO A 11 -21.85 30.06 30.69
C PRO A 11 -20.59 29.36 30.16
N THR A 12 -19.44 29.86 30.61
CA THR A 12 -18.09 29.35 30.34
C THR A 12 -17.38 29.14 31.68
N GLY A 13 -16.53 28.11 31.80
CA GLY A 13 -15.85 27.73 33.04
C GLY A 13 -16.45 26.50 33.70
N ASP A 14 -16.19 26.32 34.99
CA ASP A 14 -16.62 25.14 35.75
C ASP A 14 -18.11 25.24 36.13
N LEU A 15 -18.91 24.32 35.60
CA LEU A 15 -20.34 24.16 35.83
C LEU A 15 -20.58 22.80 36.50
N GLY A 16 -20.53 22.78 37.84
CA GLY A 16 -20.58 21.55 38.61
C GLY A 16 -19.32 20.72 38.41
N GLU A 17 -19.47 19.48 37.94
CA GLU A 17 -18.33 18.58 37.62
C GLU A 17 -17.77 18.78 36.20
N MET A 18 -18.38 19.64 35.38
CA MET A 18 -17.98 19.84 33.99
C MET A 18 -17.37 21.21 33.76
N ARG A 19 -16.18 21.25 33.17
CA ARG A 19 -15.58 22.47 32.64
C ARG A 19 -16.04 22.70 31.20
N VAL A 20 -16.57 23.89 30.92
CA VAL A 20 -16.99 24.30 29.58
C VAL A 20 -16.06 25.39 29.06
N ASP A 21 -15.18 25.04 28.13
CA ASP A 21 -14.36 26.01 27.39
C ASP A 21 -15.06 26.33 26.04
N ARG A 22 -15.44 27.60 25.84
CA ARG A 22 -16.05 28.06 24.59
C ARG A 22 -14.98 28.64 23.67
N VAL A 23 -14.85 28.05 22.48
CA VAL A 23 -13.97 28.57 21.42
C VAL A 23 -14.84 29.24 20.36
N ALA A 24 -14.74 30.56 20.25
CA ALA A 24 -15.30 31.27 19.13
C ALA A 24 -14.46 30.95 17.88
N VAL A 25 -15.02 30.17 16.96
CA VAL A 25 -14.42 29.95 15.66
C VAL A 25 -14.58 31.24 14.86
N ALA A 26 -13.52 31.66 14.15
CA ALA A 26 -13.62 32.80 13.23
C ALA A 26 -14.83 32.61 12.30
N PRO A 27 -15.55 33.70 11.94
CA PRO A 27 -16.63 33.58 10.97
C PRO A 27 -16.12 32.87 9.73
N LEU A 28 -16.96 31.99 9.16
CA LEU A 28 -16.65 31.42 7.85
C LEU A 28 -16.27 32.57 6.91
N PRO A 29 -15.21 32.42 6.09
CA PRO A 29 -14.88 33.44 5.11
C PRO A 29 -16.13 33.75 4.29
N ALA A 30 -16.35 35.04 3.99
CA ALA A 30 -17.48 35.45 3.19
C ALA A 30 -17.54 34.60 1.92
N ALA A 31 -18.72 34.11 1.56
CA ALA A 31 -18.90 33.39 0.31
C ALA A 31 -18.29 34.25 -0.81
N PRO A 32 -17.50 33.66 -1.74
CA PRO A 32 -16.90 34.42 -2.82
C PRO A 32 -17.97 35.26 -3.53
N ALA A 33 -17.73 36.57 -3.66
CA ALA A 33 -18.65 37.44 -4.37
C ALA A 33 -18.51 37.22 -5.89
N GLY A 34 -19.62 37.05 -6.59
CA GLY A 34 -19.67 36.94 -8.06
C GLY A 34 -20.52 35.76 -8.55
N THR A 35 -20.87 35.81 -9.83
CA THR A 35 -21.41 34.67 -10.58
C THR A 35 -20.24 33.90 -11.19
N VAL A 36 -20.12 32.62 -10.87
CA VAL A 36 -19.21 31.71 -11.56
C VAL A 36 -19.96 31.10 -12.73
N GLU A 37 -19.43 31.22 -13.95
CA GLU A 37 -19.91 30.39 -15.05
C GLU A 37 -19.52 28.94 -14.76
N GLY A 38 -20.52 28.09 -14.55
CA GLY A 38 -20.29 26.66 -14.43
C GLY A 38 -19.76 26.09 -15.74
N GLY A 39 -18.85 25.12 -15.64
CA GLY A 39 -18.33 24.37 -16.79
C GLY A 39 -18.43 22.86 -16.54
N ILE A 40 -18.42 22.08 -17.63
CA ILE A 40 -18.29 20.62 -17.54
C ILE A 40 -16.79 20.31 -17.46
N ALA A 41 -16.35 19.80 -16.32
CA ALA A 41 -14.99 19.30 -16.19
C ALA A 41 -14.79 18.09 -17.11
N VAL A 42 -13.66 18.05 -17.83
CA VAL A 42 -13.30 16.88 -18.62
C VAL A 42 -13.06 15.71 -17.68
N ARG A 43 -13.77 14.60 -17.92
CA ARG A 43 -13.58 13.37 -17.15
C ARG A 43 -12.15 12.88 -17.35
N VAL A 44 -11.40 12.71 -16.26
CA VAL A 44 -10.08 12.09 -16.28
C VAL A 44 -10.19 10.58 -16.52
N THR A 45 -9.11 9.93 -16.97
CA THR A 45 -9.09 8.47 -17.11
C THR A 45 -9.25 7.80 -15.74
N ASN A 46 -9.68 6.53 -15.71
CA ASN A 46 -9.85 5.80 -14.45
C ASN A 46 -8.51 5.68 -13.69
N GLU A 47 -7.40 5.48 -14.40
CA GLU A 47 -6.05 5.43 -13.81
C GLU A 47 -5.65 6.77 -13.19
N ALA A 48 -5.99 7.89 -13.83
CA ALA A 48 -5.74 9.23 -13.31
C ALA A 48 -6.55 9.52 -12.05
N GLU A 49 -7.83 9.14 -12.04
CA GLU A 49 -8.69 9.27 -10.86
C GLU A 49 -8.12 8.50 -9.66
N VAL A 50 -7.76 7.23 -9.87
CA VAL A 50 -7.15 6.38 -8.86
C VAL A 50 -5.82 6.98 -8.39
N TRP A 51 -4.91 7.33 -9.30
CA TRP A 51 -3.61 7.90 -8.95
C TRP A 51 -3.75 9.14 -8.06
N HIS A 52 -4.63 10.07 -8.44
CA HIS A 52 -4.86 11.28 -7.65
C HIS A 52 -5.46 10.98 -6.27
N ALA A 53 -6.33 9.97 -6.15
CA ALA A 53 -6.83 9.52 -4.85
C ALA A 53 -5.70 8.96 -3.96
N LEU A 54 -4.80 8.15 -4.53
CA LEU A 54 -3.64 7.60 -3.81
C LEU A 54 -2.68 8.70 -3.35
N VAL A 55 -2.36 9.63 -4.25
CA VAL A 55 -1.52 10.81 -3.97
C VAL A 55 -2.13 11.68 -2.87
N LEU A 56 -3.43 12.00 -2.97
CA LEU A 56 -4.13 12.78 -1.97
C LEU A 56 -4.16 12.07 -0.61
N GLY A 57 -4.49 10.78 -0.59
CA GLY A 57 -4.55 9.99 0.63
C GLY A 57 -3.21 9.94 1.37
N LEU A 58 -2.10 9.74 0.63
CA LEU A 58 -0.76 9.77 1.21
C LEU A 58 -0.38 11.17 1.71
N ARG A 59 -0.55 12.21 0.88
CA ARG A 59 -0.24 13.60 1.24
C ARG A 59 -0.95 14.03 2.52
N ASP A 60 -2.26 13.79 2.56
CA ASP A 60 -3.09 14.14 3.71
C ASP A 60 -2.67 13.36 4.96
N TYR A 61 -2.37 12.07 4.85
CA TYR A 61 -1.93 11.28 6.00
C TYR A 61 -0.60 11.80 6.56
N VAL A 62 0.36 12.13 5.69
CA VAL A 62 1.66 12.68 6.11
C VAL A 62 1.49 14.05 6.74
N ASP A 63 0.86 15.00 6.05
CA ASP A 63 0.80 16.40 6.47
C ASP A 63 -0.12 16.61 7.68
N LYS A 64 -1.29 15.95 7.74
CA LYS A 64 -2.23 16.09 8.87
C LYS A 64 -1.71 15.46 10.16
N ASN A 65 -0.77 14.51 10.07
CA ASN A 65 -0.12 13.91 11.23
C ASN A 65 1.26 14.54 11.54
N GLY A 66 1.67 15.57 10.80
CA GLY A 66 2.89 16.33 11.08
C GLY A 66 4.20 15.64 10.67
N PHE A 67 4.14 14.59 9.84
CA PHE A 67 5.35 13.96 9.32
C PHE A 67 6.01 14.86 8.26
N ARG A 68 7.33 14.99 8.36
CA ARG A 68 8.10 15.83 7.42
C ARG A 68 8.56 15.09 6.18
N SER A 69 8.63 13.77 6.23
CA SER A 69 9.13 12.93 5.15
C SER A 69 8.72 11.47 5.33
N VAL A 70 8.92 10.67 4.30
CA VAL A 70 8.63 9.23 4.25
C VAL A 70 9.88 8.43 3.93
N VAL A 71 9.92 7.18 4.38
CA VAL A 71 10.95 6.20 4.03
C VAL A 71 10.29 4.92 3.54
N LEU A 72 10.85 4.28 2.51
CA LEU A 72 10.36 3.01 1.98
C LEU A 72 11.50 2.12 1.47
N GLY A 73 11.26 0.82 1.48
CA GLY A 73 12.15 -0.14 0.83
C GLY A 73 12.00 -0.11 -0.68
N LEU A 74 13.10 0.05 -1.42
CA LEU A 74 13.14 -0.08 -2.88
C LEU A 74 13.71 -1.45 -3.27
N SER A 75 12.82 -2.35 -3.68
CA SER A 75 13.18 -3.69 -4.15
C SER A 75 13.55 -3.74 -5.63
N GLY A 76 13.31 -2.66 -6.37
CA GLY A 76 13.37 -2.63 -7.84
C GLY A 76 12.15 -3.30 -8.50
N GLY A 77 11.25 -3.89 -7.73
CA GLY A 77 9.98 -4.43 -8.21
C GLY A 77 8.94 -3.34 -8.47
N ILE A 78 7.84 -3.72 -9.12
CA ILE A 78 6.80 -2.78 -9.54
C ILE A 78 6.12 -2.05 -8.37
N ASP A 79 5.79 -2.75 -7.27
CA ASP A 79 4.97 -2.14 -6.21
C ASP A 79 5.73 -1.05 -5.47
N SER A 80 6.99 -1.31 -5.08
CA SER A 80 7.84 -0.30 -4.45
C SER A 80 8.13 0.88 -5.37
N SER A 81 8.25 0.62 -6.68
CA SER A 81 8.44 1.66 -7.69
C SER A 81 7.23 2.58 -7.82
N VAL A 82 6.02 2.01 -7.86
CA VAL A 82 4.76 2.78 -7.88
C VAL A 82 4.57 3.57 -6.59
N VAL A 83 4.83 2.97 -5.42
CA VAL A 83 4.74 3.68 -4.14
C VAL A 83 5.72 4.86 -4.09
N ALA A 84 6.95 4.68 -4.57
CA ALA A 84 7.93 5.76 -4.63
C ALA A 84 7.45 6.91 -5.54
N ALA A 85 6.93 6.61 -6.73
CA ALA A 85 6.38 7.60 -7.64
C ALA A 85 5.16 8.34 -7.03
N ILE A 86 4.24 7.63 -6.36
CA ILE A 86 3.12 8.24 -5.62
C ILE A 86 3.65 9.16 -4.51
N ALA A 87 4.66 8.74 -3.76
CA ALA A 87 5.25 9.52 -2.68
C ALA A 87 5.90 10.81 -3.19
N VAL A 88 6.60 10.75 -4.33
CA VAL A 88 7.21 11.92 -4.97
C VAL A 88 6.14 12.88 -5.49
N ASP A 89 5.07 12.40 -6.12
CA ASP A 89 3.94 13.25 -6.54
C ASP A 89 3.18 13.85 -5.35
N ALA A 90 3.10 13.12 -4.23
CA ALA A 90 2.43 13.57 -3.01
C ALA A 90 3.22 14.64 -2.27
N LEU A 91 4.53 14.45 -2.09
CA LEU A 91 5.32 15.21 -1.12
C LEU A 91 6.47 16.01 -1.76
N GLY A 92 6.83 15.69 -3.00
CA GLY A 92 8.07 16.13 -3.62
C GLY A 92 9.27 15.25 -3.23
N PRO A 93 10.29 15.15 -4.10
CA PRO A 93 11.36 14.13 -3.95
C PRO A 93 12.24 14.34 -2.71
N HIS A 94 12.45 15.59 -2.30
CA HIS A 94 13.21 15.95 -1.09
C HIS A 94 12.59 15.45 0.23
N ARG A 95 11.34 14.97 0.21
CA ARG A 95 10.64 14.39 1.37
C ARG A 95 10.54 12.87 1.29
N VAL A 96 11.20 12.22 0.33
CA VAL A 96 11.12 10.78 0.08
C VAL A 96 12.51 10.16 0.17
N VAL A 97 12.66 9.15 1.03
CA VAL A 97 13.88 8.37 1.21
C VAL A 97 13.64 6.92 0.77
N GLY A 98 14.31 6.50 -0.29
CA GLY A 98 14.29 5.13 -0.80
C GLY A 98 15.51 4.33 -0.31
N VAL A 99 15.28 3.17 0.28
CA VAL A 99 16.36 2.32 0.82
C VAL A 99 16.39 0.98 0.08
N SER A 100 17.45 0.73 -0.69
CA SER A 100 17.74 -0.59 -1.22
C SER A 100 18.40 -1.46 -0.15
N MET A 101 17.84 -2.64 0.09
CA MET A 101 18.28 -3.53 1.17
C MET A 101 18.65 -4.93 0.64
N PRO A 102 19.74 -5.05 -0.13
CA PRO A 102 20.09 -6.29 -0.82
C PRO A 102 20.60 -7.37 0.13
N SER A 103 20.31 -8.63 -0.20
CA SER A 103 20.96 -9.83 0.36
C SER A 103 21.78 -10.54 -0.73
N GLN A 104 22.38 -11.68 -0.40
CA GLN A 104 23.05 -12.55 -1.37
C GLN A 104 22.12 -13.07 -2.49
N HIS A 105 20.80 -13.04 -2.28
CA HIS A 105 19.81 -13.48 -3.27
C HIS A 105 19.30 -12.35 -4.16
N SER A 106 19.62 -11.10 -3.83
CA SER A 106 19.18 -9.94 -4.59
C SER A 106 19.92 -9.85 -5.93
N SER A 107 19.17 -9.71 -7.02
CA SER A 107 19.75 -9.64 -8.35
C SER A 107 20.42 -8.28 -8.61
N GLY A 108 21.43 -8.25 -9.49
CA GLY A 108 22.04 -6.99 -9.93
C GLY A 108 21.01 -6.06 -10.57
N HIS A 109 20.16 -6.61 -11.44
CA HIS A 109 19.09 -5.87 -12.10
C HIS A 109 18.12 -5.22 -11.12
N SER A 110 17.70 -5.89 -10.04
CA SER A 110 16.81 -5.28 -9.05
C SER A 110 17.44 -4.10 -8.30
N ARG A 111 18.76 -4.13 -8.09
CA ARG A 111 19.51 -3.01 -7.50
C ARG A 111 19.65 -1.84 -8.50
N ASP A 112 19.90 -2.15 -9.76
CA ASP A 112 20.02 -1.16 -10.83
C ASP A 112 18.67 -0.45 -11.06
N ASP A 113 17.56 -1.21 -11.09
CA ASP A 113 16.21 -0.67 -11.22
C ASP A 113 15.86 0.29 -10.07
N ALA A 114 16.18 -0.08 -8.83
CA ALA A 114 15.96 0.78 -7.66
C ALA A 114 16.77 2.08 -7.73
N ALA A 115 18.03 2.00 -8.16
CA ALA A 115 18.89 3.16 -8.32
C ALA A 115 18.45 4.05 -9.50
N ASP A 116 18.02 3.47 -10.62
CA ASP A 116 17.51 4.19 -11.78
C ASP A 116 16.23 4.95 -11.43
N LEU A 117 15.25 4.30 -10.79
CA LEU A 117 14.05 4.97 -10.30
C LEU A 117 14.39 6.17 -9.41
N ALA A 118 15.34 6.00 -8.48
CA ALA A 118 15.72 7.08 -7.59
C ALA A 118 16.36 8.25 -8.34
N LYS A 119 17.21 7.96 -9.34
CA LYS A 119 17.83 8.96 -10.20
C LYS A 119 16.79 9.74 -11.01
N ARG A 120 15.82 9.06 -11.62
CA ARG A 120 14.76 9.68 -12.44
C ARG A 120 13.83 10.57 -11.64
N THR A 121 13.58 10.20 -10.38
CA THR A 121 12.66 10.92 -9.49
C THR A 121 13.34 11.98 -8.63
N GLY A 122 14.65 11.86 -8.41
CA GLY A 122 15.44 12.77 -7.56
C GLY A 122 15.26 12.55 -6.06
N LEU A 123 14.70 11.42 -5.62
CA LEU A 123 14.55 11.07 -4.21
C LEU A 123 15.91 10.71 -3.56
N ASP A 124 16.00 10.80 -2.23
CA ASP A 124 17.18 10.36 -1.48
C ASP A 124 17.30 8.83 -1.55
N TYR A 125 18.44 8.32 -2.04
CA TYR A 125 18.68 6.89 -2.23
C TYR A 125 19.82 6.38 -1.38
N ARG A 126 19.54 5.32 -0.63
CA ARG A 126 20.50 4.69 0.28
C ARG A 126 20.56 3.19 0.04
N VAL A 127 21.70 2.59 0.39
CA VAL A 127 21.91 1.13 0.28
C VAL A 127 22.34 0.60 1.64
N GLU A 128 21.50 -0.24 2.23
CA GLU A 128 21.71 -0.87 3.54
C GLU A 128 21.65 -2.39 3.40
N ALA A 129 22.79 -3.03 3.11
CA ALA A 129 22.83 -4.47 2.87
C ALA A 129 22.46 -5.26 4.13
N ILE A 130 21.57 -6.26 3.99
CA ILE A 130 21.04 -7.01 5.13
C ILE A 130 21.87 -8.25 5.49
N GLN A 131 22.76 -8.67 4.59
CA GLN A 131 23.47 -9.95 4.72
C GLN A 131 24.20 -10.09 6.07
N PRO A 132 24.95 -9.08 6.57
CA PRO A 132 25.64 -9.21 7.86
C PRO A 132 24.69 -9.47 9.04
N MET A 133 23.52 -8.83 9.05
CA MET A 133 22.52 -9.04 10.11
C MET A 133 21.88 -10.43 9.99
N VAL A 134 21.57 -10.87 8.76
CA VAL A 134 21.04 -12.22 8.50
C VAL A 134 22.05 -13.28 8.95
N ASP A 135 23.32 -13.13 8.62
CA ASP A 135 24.40 -14.05 9.02
C ASP A 135 24.53 -14.12 10.54
N ALA A 136 24.40 -12.99 11.24
CA ALA A 136 24.43 -12.97 12.70
C ALA A 136 23.28 -13.78 13.33
N PHE A 137 22.08 -13.73 12.77
CA PHE A 137 20.97 -14.59 13.19
C PHE A 137 21.25 -16.06 12.90
N LEU A 138 21.76 -16.39 11.70
CA LEU A 138 22.05 -17.78 11.30
C LEU A 138 23.21 -18.40 12.10
N ALA A 139 24.16 -17.58 12.57
CA ALA A 139 25.24 -18.03 13.45
C ALA A 139 24.75 -18.40 14.87
N ASN A 140 23.62 -17.85 15.30
CA ASN A 140 23.08 -18.03 16.66
C ASN A 140 21.79 -18.85 16.70
N MET A 141 21.21 -19.20 15.55
CA MET A 141 19.95 -19.92 15.43
C MET A 141 19.98 -20.91 14.28
N SER A 142 19.47 -22.12 14.50
CA SER A 142 19.29 -23.13 13.45
C SER A 142 18.00 -22.86 12.66
N LEU A 143 18.10 -22.04 11.61
CA LEU A 143 16.97 -21.69 10.72
C LEU A 143 17.15 -22.31 9.33
N SER A 144 16.05 -22.65 8.67
CA SER A 144 16.06 -23.16 7.29
C SER A 144 14.76 -22.84 6.53
N GLY A 145 14.82 -22.93 5.20
CA GLY A 145 13.67 -22.74 4.30
C GLY A 145 12.94 -21.41 4.52
N LEU A 146 11.61 -21.48 4.61
CA LEU A 146 10.72 -20.33 4.79
C LEU A 146 11.06 -19.47 6.02
N ALA A 147 11.69 -20.04 7.06
CA ALA A 147 12.11 -19.25 8.22
C ALA A 147 13.21 -18.24 7.87
N VAL A 148 14.16 -18.62 7.00
CA VAL A 148 15.26 -17.77 6.53
C VAL A 148 14.75 -16.70 5.55
N GLU A 149 13.81 -17.06 4.67
CA GLU A 149 13.14 -16.11 3.79
C GLU A 149 12.42 -15.03 4.60
N ASN A 150 11.61 -15.42 5.59
CA ASN A 150 10.93 -14.48 6.47
C ASN A 150 11.89 -13.66 7.35
N LEU A 151 13.02 -14.23 7.78
CA LEU A 151 14.03 -13.49 8.54
C LEU A 151 14.57 -12.31 7.71
N GLN A 152 14.90 -12.53 6.45
CA GLN A 152 15.37 -11.46 5.55
C GLN A 152 14.35 -10.32 5.45
N ALA A 153 13.06 -10.64 5.26
CA ALA A 153 12.01 -9.63 5.24
C ALA A 153 11.91 -8.85 6.56
N ARG A 154 12.03 -9.53 7.72
CA ARG A 154 12.01 -8.88 9.04
C ARG A 154 13.21 -7.97 9.28
N VAL A 155 14.41 -8.37 8.86
CA VAL A 155 15.60 -7.51 8.96
C VAL A 155 15.40 -6.21 8.18
N ARG A 156 14.81 -6.28 6.97
CA ARG A 156 14.45 -5.08 6.20
C ARG A 156 13.46 -4.18 6.95
N GLY A 157 12.43 -4.77 7.55
CA GLY A 157 11.49 -4.04 8.41
C GLY A 157 12.17 -3.33 9.59
N VAL A 158 13.12 -4.00 10.25
CA VAL A 158 13.91 -3.42 11.36
C VAL A 158 14.74 -2.23 10.88
N ILE A 159 15.41 -2.32 9.72
CA ILE A 159 16.20 -1.21 9.17
C ILE A 159 15.32 0.01 8.89
N LEU A 160 14.18 -0.18 8.20
CA LEU A 160 13.27 0.93 7.89
C LEU A 160 12.72 1.59 9.15
N MET A 161 12.37 0.80 10.17
CA MET A 161 11.92 1.34 11.45
C MET A 161 13.03 2.04 12.22
N ALA A 162 14.27 1.55 12.16
CA ALA A 162 15.41 2.20 12.79
C ALA A 162 15.67 3.58 12.18
N LEU A 163 15.65 3.68 10.84
CA LEU A 163 15.78 4.94 10.12
C LEU A 163 14.60 5.89 10.43
N SER A 164 13.37 5.38 10.46
CA SER A 164 12.19 6.14 10.87
C SER A 164 12.34 6.72 12.28
N ASN A 165 12.80 5.92 13.25
CA ASN A 165 13.00 6.38 14.62
C ASN A 165 14.12 7.42 14.74
N GLN A 166 15.20 7.25 13.97
CA GLN A 166 16.37 8.13 14.00
C GLN A 166 16.10 9.48 13.31
N GLU A 167 15.36 9.46 12.19
CA GLU A 167 15.24 10.61 11.28
C GLU A 167 13.82 11.18 11.22
N GLY A 168 12.85 10.55 11.87
CA GLY A 168 11.46 11.01 11.97
C GLY A 168 10.62 10.78 10.71
N HIS A 169 11.03 9.86 9.83
CA HIS A 169 10.28 9.49 8.63
C HIS A 169 9.05 8.64 8.94
N LEU A 170 7.97 8.78 8.17
CA LEU A 170 6.91 7.77 8.14
C LEU A 170 7.33 6.60 7.24
N VAL A 171 7.34 5.37 7.77
CA VAL A 171 7.60 4.18 6.94
C VAL A 171 6.37 3.88 6.07
N LEU A 172 6.56 3.79 4.75
CA LEU A 172 5.54 3.30 3.81
C LEU A 172 5.75 1.82 3.52
N THR A 173 4.66 1.06 3.55
CA THR A 173 4.67 -0.33 3.04
C THR A 173 4.19 -0.36 1.60
N THR A 174 4.53 -1.43 0.89
CA THR A 174 4.35 -1.54 -0.57
C THR A 174 3.46 -2.69 -1.00
N GLY A 175 2.84 -3.40 -0.05
CA GLY A 175 2.00 -4.55 -0.37
C GLY A 175 0.70 -4.13 -1.07
N ASN A 176 0.35 -4.80 -2.16
CA ASN A 176 -0.88 -4.51 -2.92
C ASN A 176 -2.10 -5.31 -2.39
N LYS A 177 -3.31 -4.97 -2.85
CA LYS A 177 -4.56 -5.61 -2.40
C LYS A 177 -4.54 -7.12 -2.61
N SER A 178 -3.93 -7.59 -3.70
CA SER A 178 -3.87 -9.01 -4.06
C SER A 178 -3.02 -9.79 -3.08
N GLU A 179 -1.83 -9.31 -2.76
CA GLU A 179 -0.93 -9.88 -1.74
C GLU A 179 -1.58 -9.87 -0.36
N LEU A 180 -2.20 -8.75 0.03
CA LEU A 180 -2.91 -8.66 1.31
C LEU A 180 -4.11 -9.61 1.37
N ALA A 181 -4.80 -9.81 0.25
CA ALA A 181 -5.98 -10.68 0.19
C ALA A 181 -5.59 -12.11 0.53
N VAL A 182 -4.56 -12.66 -0.11
CA VAL A 182 -4.13 -14.06 0.08
C VAL A 182 -3.07 -14.22 1.18
N GLY A 183 -2.67 -13.12 1.82
CA GLY A 183 -1.66 -13.12 2.89
C GLY A 183 -0.26 -13.44 2.39
N TYR A 184 0.06 -13.07 1.14
CA TYR A 184 1.39 -13.18 0.56
C TYR A 184 2.29 -12.06 1.08
N SER A 185 2.63 -12.16 2.36
CA SER A 185 3.44 -11.20 3.11
C SER A 185 4.11 -11.89 4.29
N THR A 186 5.24 -11.35 4.72
CA THR A 186 5.87 -11.67 5.98
C THR A 186 5.36 -10.71 7.05
N LEU A 187 4.71 -11.26 8.08
CA LEU A 187 4.32 -10.47 9.24
C LEU A 187 5.57 -9.93 9.95
N TYR A 188 5.58 -8.61 10.17
CA TYR A 188 6.72 -7.86 10.69
C TYR A 188 7.94 -7.80 9.75
N GLY A 189 7.75 -8.12 8.47
CA GLY A 189 8.71 -7.87 7.40
C GLY A 189 8.23 -6.74 6.50
N ASP A 190 7.81 -7.07 5.27
CA ASP A 190 7.23 -6.13 4.29
C ASP A 190 5.94 -5.44 4.78
N SER A 191 5.29 -5.99 5.80
CA SER A 191 4.09 -5.42 6.43
C SER A 191 4.37 -4.32 7.46
N VAL A 192 5.64 -4.04 7.79
CA VAL A 192 6.02 -3.03 8.79
C VAL A 192 5.98 -1.63 8.19
N GLY A 193 5.03 -0.82 8.66
CA GLY A 193 5.01 0.61 8.36
C GLY A 193 3.78 1.32 8.90
N GLY A 194 3.74 2.63 8.72
CA GLY A 194 2.67 3.49 9.24
C GLY A 194 1.58 3.82 8.23
N PHE A 195 1.83 3.64 6.92
CA PHE A 195 0.84 3.81 5.86
C PHE A 195 1.18 2.97 4.62
N ASN A 196 0.17 2.51 3.89
CA ASN A 196 0.32 1.74 2.66
C ASN A 196 -0.52 2.36 1.52
N PRO A 197 0.12 3.08 0.57
CA PRO A 197 -0.58 3.66 -0.57
C PRO A 197 -1.27 2.62 -1.48
N LEU A 198 -0.77 1.38 -1.57
CA LEU A 198 -1.31 0.35 -2.46
C LEU A 198 -2.25 -0.65 -1.77
N LYS A 199 -2.61 -0.40 -0.50
CA LYS A 199 -3.40 -1.33 0.33
C LYS A 199 -4.66 -1.87 -0.35
N ASP A 200 -5.34 -1.04 -1.13
CA ASP A 200 -6.61 -1.35 -1.79
C ASP A 200 -6.50 -1.33 -3.33
N VAL A 201 -5.28 -1.47 -3.87
CA VAL A 201 -4.99 -1.52 -5.31
C VAL A 201 -4.63 -2.96 -5.72
N PRO A 202 -5.43 -3.64 -6.57
CA PRO A 202 -5.06 -4.96 -7.09
C PRO A 202 -3.79 -4.93 -7.94
N LYS A 203 -3.02 -6.01 -7.98
CA LYS A 203 -1.76 -6.11 -8.73
C LYS A 203 -1.91 -5.71 -10.20
N THR A 204 -2.98 -6.18 -10.83
CA THR A 204 -3.31 -5.84 -12.22
C THR A 204 -3.49 -4.35 -12.44
N LEU A 205 -4.02 -3.62 -11.44
CA LEU A 205 -4.15 -2.17 -11.48
C LEU A 205 -2.81 -1.48 -11.18
N VAL A 206 -1.93 -2.05 -10.35
CA VAL A 206 -0.57 -1.52 -10.12
C VAL A 206 0.20 -1.39 -11.45
N TRP A 207 0.19 -2.43 -12.30
CA TRP A 207 0.83 -2.35 -13.62
C TRP A 207 0.20 -1.27 -14.51
N LYS A 208 -1.14 -1.17 -14.54
CA LYS A 208 -1.84 -0.13 -15.33
C LYS A 208 -1.48 1.28 -14.86
N LEU A 209 -1.40 1.48 -13.54
CA LEU A 209 -1.02 2.76 -12.95
C LEU A 209 0.43 3.13 -13.27
N ALA A 210 1.35 2.17 -13.24
CA ALA A 210 2.75 2.40 -13.62
C ALA A 210 2.88 2.85 -15.08
N THR A 211 2.27 2.11 -16.00
CA THR A 211 2.26 2.44 -17.43
C THR A 211 1.59 3.79 -17.68
N TRP A 212 0.45 4.05 -17.03
CA TRP A 212 -0.24 5.33 -17.14
C TRP A 212 0.62 6.49 -16.63
N ARG A 213 1.31 6.32 -15.49
CA ARG A 213 2.12 7.38 -14.88
C ARG A 213 3.35 7.72 -15.71
N ASN A 214 3.98 6.72 -16.32
CA ASN A 214 5.07 6.92 -17.27
C ASN A 214 4.59 7.70 -18.49
N ALA A 215 3.49 7.25 -19.13
CA ALA A 215 2.91 7.93 -20.28
C ALA A 215 2.43 9.37 -19.95
N GLU A 216 1.96 9.62 -18.72
CA GLU A 216 1.61 10.97 -18.27
C GLU A 216 2.84 11.87 -18.10
N ALA A 217 3.97 11.32 -17.66
CA ALA A 217 5.23 12.07 -17.59
C ALA A 217 5.66 12.51 -19.00
N GLU A 218 5.63 11.59 -19.96
CA GLU A 218 5.99 11.85 -21.36
C GLU A 218 5.07 12.89 -22.00
N ARG A 219 3.74 12.78 -21.78
CA ARG A 219 2.76 13.78 -22.24
C ARG A 219 3.07 15.18 -21.71
N ARG A 220 3.64 15.27 -20.51
CA ARG A 220 4.05 16.53 -19.87
C ARG A 220 5.49 16.94 -20.19
N GLY A 221 6.20 16.21 -21.07
CA GLY A 221 7.59 16.48 -21.43
C GLY A 221 8.59 16.22 -20.32
N SER A 222 8.25 15.34 -19.37
CA SER A 222 9.10 14.94 -18.24
C SER A 222 9.57 13.48 -18.40
N GLU A 223 10.67 13.13 -17.76
CA GLU A 223 11.20 11.76 -17.77
C GLU A 223 10.22 10.79 -17.06
N PRO A 224 9.94 9.59 -17.63
CA PRO A 224 9.15 8.56 -16.98
C PRO A 224 9.79 8.09 -15.66
N PRO A 225 9.11 8.21 -14.50
CA PRO A 225 9.75 7.96 -13.20
C PRO A 225 10.00 6.48 -12.91
N ILE A 226 9.23 5.56 -13.51
CA ILE A 226 9.32 4.12 -13.22
C ILE A 226 10.13 3.42 -14.33
N PRO A 227 11.21 2.69 -14.03
CA PRO A 227 11.95 1.92 -15.02
C PRO A 227 11.06 0.86 -15.69
N ASP A 228 11.15 0.73 -17.01
CA ASP A 228 10.34 -0.25 -17.77
C ASP A 228 10.62 -1.69 -17.33
N SER A 229 11.88 -1.99 -16.98
CA SER A 229 12.31 -3.26 -16.41
C SER A 229 11.55 -3.63 -15.14
N SER A 230 11.23 -2.67 -14.27
CA SER A 230 10.40 -2.88 -13.09
C SER A 230 8.96 -3.25 -13.43
N ILE A 231 8.45 -2.80 -14.59
CA ILE A 231 7.09 -3.09 -15.08
C ILE A 231 7.04 -4.47 -15.74
N THR A 232 8.02 -4.79 -16.59
CA THR A 232 7.98 -5.98 -17.44
C THR A 232 8.52 -7.24 -16.78
N LYS A 233 9.34 -7.11 -15.73
CA LYS A 233 9.92 -8.29 -15.08
C LYS A 233 8.89 -9.06 -14.25
N PRO A 234 9.02 -10.40 -14.17
CA PRO A 234 8.18 -11.20 -13.28
C PRO A 234 8.28 -10.74 -11.82
N PRO A 235 7.16 -10.67 -11.08
CA PRO A 235 7.15 -10.27 -9.68
C PRO A 235 7.83 -11.33 -8.79
N SER A 236 8.63 -10.85 -7.84
CA SER A 236 9.40 -11.67 -6.91
C SER A 236 9.81 -10.88 -5.67
N ALA A 237 9.89 -11.57 -4.52
CA ALA A 237 10.45 -11.04 -3.28
C ALA A 237 11.99 -11.24 -3.14
N GLU A 238 12.62 -12.00 -4.06
CA GLU A 238 14.05 -12.32 -4.07
C GLU A 238 14.63 -12.77 -2.69
N LEU A 239 13.88 -13.61 -1.97
CA LEU A 239 14.27 -14.16 -0.66
C LEU A 239 15.02 -15.49 -0.76
N ARG A 240 14.91 -16.17 -1.91
CA ARG A 240 15.65 -17.39 -2.26
C ARG A 240 16.01 -17.37 -3.75
N PRO A 241 16.99 -18.19 -4.20
CA PRO A 241 17.39 -18.22 -5.61
C PRO A 241 16.22 -18.56 -6.55
N GLY A 242 16.04 -17.76 -7.60
CA GLY A 242 15.06 -18.00 -8.66
C GLY A 242 13.60 -17.90 -8.23
N GLN A 243 13.30 -17.30 -7.07
CA GLN A 243 11.94 -17.15 -6.57
C GLN A 243 11.05 -16.38 -7.54
N LEU A 244 9.82 -16.85 -7.75
CA LEU A 244 8.74 -16.12 -8.39
C LEU A 244 7.47 -16.17 -7.53
N ASP A 245 6.62 -15.16 -7.63
CA ASP A 245 5.32 -15.17 -6.93
C ASP A 245 4.43 -16.33 -7.40
N THR A 246 4.52 -16.67 -8.70
CA THR A 246 3.80 -17.78 -9.34
C THR A 246 4.21 -19.15 -8.83
N ASP A 247 5.33 -19.26 -8.09
CA ASP A 247 5.67 -20.50 -7.36
C ASP A 247 4.63 -20.83 -6.29
N SER A 248 3.89 -19.81 -5.82
CA SER A 248 2.98 -19.89 -4.67
C SER A 248 1.61 -19.30 -4.93
N LEU A 249 1.37 -18.62 -6.04
CA LEU A 249 0.10 -17.99 -6.38
C LEU A 249 -0.30 -18.37 -7.81
N PRO A 250 -1.61 -18.35 -8.14
CA PRO A 250 -2.02 -18.31 -9.55
C PRO A 250 -1.47 -17.04 -10.22
N ASP A 251 -1.57 -16.98 -11.55
CA ASP A 251 -1.27 -15.73 -12.26
C ASP A 251 -2.14 -14.59 -11.71
N TYR A 252 -1.57 -13.38 -11.64
CA TYR A 252 -2.25 -12.25 -11.03
C TYR A 252 -3.53 -11.84 -11.76
N ALA A 253 -3.64 -12.06 -13.08
CA ALA A 253 -4.89 -11.78 -13.79
C ALA A 253 -6.03 -12.71 -13.34
N GLU A 254 -5.74 -14.00 -13.15
CA GLU A 254 -6.71 -14.97 -12.63
C GLU A 254 -7.00 -14.72 -11.15
N LEU A 255 -5.96 -14.49 -10.35
CA LEU A 255 -6.10 -14.19 -8.93
C LEU A 255 -6.97 -12.95 -8.70
N ASP A 256 -6.68 -11.84 -9.37
CA ASP A 256 -7.42 -10.59 -9.19
C ASP A 256 -8.88 -10.71 -9.65
N ALA A 257 -9.16 -11.50 -10.70
CA ALA A 257 -10.52 -11.76 -11.15
C ALA A 257 -11.33 -12.52 -10.08
N ILE A 258 -10.75 -13.58 -9.50
CA ILE A 258 -11.37 -14.33 -8.40
C ILE A 258 -11.56 -13.44 -7.17
N LEU A 259 -10.56 -12.62 -6.81
CA LEU A 259 -10.65 -11.70 -5.68
C LEU A 259 -11.70 -10.62 -5.88
N ALA A 260 -11.87 -10.08 -7.10
CA ALA A 260 -12.91 -9.12 -7.39
C ALA A 260 -14.32 -9.71 -7.17
N GLY A 261 -14.55 -10.95 -7.60
CA GLY A 261 -15.80 -11.65 -7.34
C GLY A 261 -16.02 -11.98 -5.86
N TYR A 262 -15.03 -12.60 -5.22
CA TYR A 262 -15.15 -13.10 -3.84
C TYR A 262 -15.14 -11.99 -2.77
N VAL A 263 -14.31 -10.97 -2.94
CA VAL A 263 -14.12 -9.90 -1.94
C VAL A 263 -15.01 -8.71 -2.23
N ASP A 264 -14.92 -8.14 -3.43
CA ASP A 264 -15.70 -6.94 -3.76
C ASP A 264 -17.17 -7.30 -4.08
N GLY A 265 -17.42 -8.42 -4.76
CA GLY A 265 -18.75 -8.87 -5.20
C GLY A 265 -19.52 -9.82 -4.27
N ASP A 266 -18.94 -10.29 -3.16
CA ASP A 266 -19.53 -11.28 -2.23
C ASP A 266 -20.01 -12.59 -2.90
N LYS A 267 -19.41 -12.97 -4.04
CA LYS A 267 -19.76 -14.21 -4.74
C LYS A 267 -19.29 -15.43 -3.98
N GLY A 268 -20.13 -16.47 -3.94
CA GLY A 268 -19.75 -17.79 -3.44
C GLY A 268 -18.85 -18.55 -4.41
N ARG A 269 -18.33 -19.68 -3.95
CA ARG A 269 -17.49 -20.59 -4.76
C ARG A 269 -18.13 -20.96 -6.09
N ASP A 270 -19.39 -21.39 -6.08
CA ASP A 270 -20.03 -21.95 -7.26
C ASP A 270 -20.39 -20.88 -8.30
N GLU A 271 -20.63 -19.65 -7.87
CA GLU A 271 -20.78 -18.50 -8.76
C GLU A 271 -19.47 -18.20 -9.50
N LEU A 272 -18.34 -18.25 -8.80
CA LEU A 272 -17.01 -18.06 -9.41
C LEU A 272 -16.68 -19.19 -10.41
N VAL A 273 -17.05 -20.42 -10.09
CA VAL A 273 -16.90 -21.55 -11.02
C VAL A 273 -17.81 -21.40 -12.24
N ALA A 274 -19.06 -20.95 -12.05
CA ALA A 274 -19.99 -20.68 -13.15
C ALA A 274 -19.51 -19.56 -14.08
N GLU A 275 -18.66 -18.65 -13.59
CA GLU A 275 -17.98 -17.61 -14.37
C GLU A 275 -16.79 -18.12 -15.18
N GLY A 276 -16.47 -19.41 -15.07
CA GLY A 276 -15.44 -20.08 -15.86
C GLY A 276 -14.07 -20.19 -15.18
N HIS A 277 -13.97 -19.86 -13.89
CA HIS A 277 -12.74 -20.08 -13.12
C HIS A 277 -12.54 -21.57 -12.79
N ASP A 278 -11.28 -22.02 -12.80
CA ASP A 278 -10.95 -23.40 -12.42
C ASP A 278 -11.34 -23.66 -10.95
N PRO A 279 -12.14 -24.70 -10.65
CA PRO A 279 -12.61 -24.98 -9.29
C PRO A 279 -11.47 -25.17 -8.27
N ALA A 280 -10.36 -25.82 -8.66
CA ALA A 280 -9.24 -26.06 -7.77
C ALA A 280 -8.49 -24.76 -7.46
N VAL A 281 -8.41 -23.84 -8.43
CA VAL A 281 -7.83 -22.50 -8.23
C VAL A 281 -8.72 -21.66 -7.31
N VAL A 282 -10.04 -21.62 -7.55
CA VAL A 282 -11.01 -20.93 -6.68
C VAL A 282 -10.89 -21.44 -5.24
N ASP A 283 -10.95 -22.77 -5.06
CA ASP A 283 -10.84 -23.41 -3.74
C ASP A 283 -9.55 -23.04 -3.01
N ARG A 284 -8.44 -22.94 -3.74
CA ARG A 284 -7.15 -22.54 -3.20
C ARG A 284 -7.14 -21.08 -2.78
N VAL A 285 -7.62 -20.18 -3.63
CA VAL A 285 -7.65 -18.72 -3.37
C VAL A 285 -8.52 -18.42 -2.15
N LEU A 286 -9.73 -18.97 -2.08
CA LEU A 286 -10.65 -18.77 -0.96
C LEU A 286 -10.03 -19.20 0.37
N ARG A 287 -9.37 -20.37 0.41
CA ARG A 287 -8.64 -20.82 1.61
C ARG A 287 -7.52 -19.88 2.02
N LEU A 288 -6.76 -19.34 1.06
CA LEU A 288 -5.71 -18.36 1.34
C LEU A 288 -6.30 -17.06 1.89
N VAL A 289 -7.41 -16.58 1.31
CA VAL A 289 -8.09 -15.38 1.76
C VAL A 289 -8.55 -15.52 3.21
N ASP A 290 -9.20 -16.63 3.56
CA ASP A 290 -9.68 -16.86 4.92
C ASP A 290 -8.53 -17.01 5.92
N GLY A 291 -7.47 -17.74 5.55
CA GLY A 291 -6.29 -17.94 6.40
C GLY A 291 -5.48 -16.66 6.67
N ALA A 292 -5.61 -15.65 5.81
CA ALA A 292 -4.85 -14.42 5.89
C ALA A 292 -5.47 -13.33 6.81
N GLU A 293 -6.61 -13.59 7.44
CA GLU A 293 -7.32 -12.59 8.26
C GLU A 293 -6.46 -12.01 9.39
N TYR A 294 -5.67 -12.85 10.08
CA TYR A 294 -4.80 -12.39 11.17
C TYR A 294 -3.69 -11.43 10.71
N LYS A 295 -3.21 -11.57 9.47
CA LYS A 295 -2.21 -10.66 8.87
C LYS A 295 -2.85 -9.33 8.52
N ARG A 296 -4.01 -9.36 7.85
CA ARG A 296 -4.73 -8.14 7.43
C ARG A 296 -5.15 -7.25 8.59
N ARG A 297 -5.51 -7.85 9.73
CA ARG A 297 -5.85 -7.14 10.97
C ARG A 297 -4.71 -6.28 11.53
N GLN A 298 -3.47 -6.59 11.16
CA GLN A 298 -2.26 -5.89 11.60
C GLN A 298 -1.62 -5.03 10.49
N ALA A 299 -2.21 -5.00 9.29
CA ALA A 299 -1.68 -4.23 8.19
C ALA A 299 -1.88 -2.73 8.41
N ALA A 300 -0.87 -1.94 8.04
CA ALA A 300 -0.90 -0.48 8.05
C ALA A 300 -2.18 0.08 7.39
N PRO A 301 -2.71 1.24 7.82
CA PRO A 301 -3.80 1.91 7.11
C PRO A 301 -3.37 2.30 5.69
N GLY A 302 -4.33 2.54 4.80
CA GLY A 302 -4.05 2.88 3.41
C GLY A 302 -5.25 3.51 2.73
N THR A 303 -5.04 4.08 1.55
CA THR A 303 -6.09 4.70 0.75
C THR A 303 -7.07 3.63 0.24
N LYS A 304 -8.37 3.84 0.47
CA LYS A 304 -9.45 3.01 -0.07
C LYS A 304 -9.87 3.55 -1.44
N ILE A 305 -9.93 2.68 -2.43
CA ILE A 305 -10.39 3.01 -3.80
C ILE A 305 -11.49 2.08 -4.31
N SER A 306 -11.71 0.92 -3.68
CA SER A 306 -12.77 -0.02 -4.05
C SER A 306 -14.02 0.16 -3.18
N ILE A 307 -15.10 -0.54 -3.54
CA ILE A 307 -16.34 -0.57 -2.75
C ILE A 307 -16.07 -1.20 -1.38
N LYS A 308 -15.32 -2.31 -1.33
CA LYS A 308 -15.03 -3.07 -0.11
C LYS A 308 -13.51 -3.24 0.11
N ALA A 309 -12.99 -2.50 1.10
CA ALA A 309 -11.62 -2.63 1.53
C ALA A 309 -11.48 -3.61 2.70
N PHE A 310 -10.31 -4.26 2.82
CA PHE A 310 -10.00 -5.07 4.00
C PHE A 310 -9.86 -4.19 5.25
N GLY A 311 -10.64 -4.49 6.29
CA GLY A 311 -10.66 -3.74 7.54
C GLY A 311 -12.09 -3.40 7.98
N ARG A 312 -12.48 -2.11 7.90
CA ARG A 312 -13.78 -1.67 8.43
C ARG A 312 -14.97 -2.23 7.63
N ASP A 313 -14.81 -2.45 6.32
CA ASP A 313 -15.89 -2.86 5.41
C ASP A 313 -16.06 -4.38 5.32
N ARG A 314 -15.00 -5.15 5.56
CA ARG A 314 -15.03 -6.63 5.59
C ARG A 314 -14.40 -7.14 6.88
N ARG A 315 -15.22 -7.73 7.76
CA ARG A 315 -14.82 -8.21 9.09
C ARG A 315 -15.13 -9.69 9.24
N LEU A 316 -14.12 -10.54 9.13
CA LEU A 316 -14.24 -11.97 9.41
C LEU A 316 -13.54 -12.33 10.72
N PRO A 317 -13.96 -13.41 11.43
CA PRO A 317 -13.24 -13.88 12.59
C PRO A 317 -11.86 -14.42 12.20
N ILE A 318 -10.84 -14.13 13.02
CA ILE A 318 -9.51 -14.76 12.88
C ILE A 318 -9.62 -16.26 13.19
N THR A 319 -10.26 -16.60 14.30
CA THR A 319 -10.52 -17.99 14.68
C THR A 319 -11.70 -18.51 13.87
N ASN A 320 -11.41 -19.13 12.73
CA ASN A 320 -12.44 -19.60 11.80
C ASN A 320 -12.13 -21.02 11.27
N ARG A 321 -13.08 -21.95 11.47
CA ARG A 321 -13.07 -23.29 10.87
C ARG A 321 -14.08 -23.47 9.74
N TRP A 322 -14.89 -22.45 9.43
CA TRP A 322 -15.72 -22.45 8.22
C TRP A 322 -14.83 -22.64 7.00
N ARG A 323 -15.29 -23.48 6.08
CA ARG A 323 -14.71 -23.67 4.74
C ARG A 323 -15.87 -23.60 3.79
N GLU A 324 -15.74 -22.75 2.77
CA GLU A 324 -16.77 -22.59 1.74
C GLU A 324 -17.10 -23.98 1.17
N PRO A 325 -18.35 -24.46 1.30
CA PRO A 325 -18.72 -25.79 0.84
C PRO A 325 -18.73 -25.82 -0.69
N SER A 326 -18.32 -26.94 -1.28
CA SER A 326 -18.72 -27.25 -2.65
C SER A 326 -20.21 -27.57 -2.65
N SER A 327 -21.02 -26.93 -3.49
CA SER A 327 -22.34 -27.49 -3.79
C SER A 327 -22.15 -28.88 -4.39
N SER A 328 -22.59 -29.89 -3.65
CA SER A 328 -22.65 -31.28 -4.09
C SER A 328 -23.66 -31.45 -5.23
#